data_AF-A0A7Y5LFD9-F1
#
_entry.id   AF-A0A7Y5LFD9-F1
#
_cell.length_a   1.000
_cell.length_b   1.000
_cell.length_c   1.000
_cell.angle_alpha   90.00
_cell.angle_beta   90.00
_cell.angle_gamma   90.00
#
_symmetry.space_group_name_H-M   'P 1'
#
loop_
_entity.id
_entity.type
_entity.pdbx_description
1 polymer ?
#
loop_
_entity_poly.entity_id
_entity_poly.type
_entity_poly.pdbx_seq_one_letter_code
_entity_poly.pdbx_strand_id
1 'polypeptide(L)'
;MSVTEISLGNLRVAQMLPDADLTPVSGDSPVQLRPVRSETTVILLPHAFECAECERYGMELDALAAEFREWDARLLVIAAAPDGWLQRLSFAKAAIQEREAASEAAVLVADRYGQVFHTSRSGKEHAFPFPPEIVEWLKYLGTLCPE
;
A
#
# COMPACT_ATOMS: atom_id res chain seq x y z
N MET A 1 3.85 -23.18 2.98
CA MET A 1 4.66 -22.72 1.83
C MET A 1 5.30 -21.41 2.25
N SER A 2 6.63 -21.38 2.31
CA SER A 2 7.39 -20.22 2.76
C SER A 2 7.21 -19.07 1.76
N VAL A 3 6.77 -17.91 2.24
CA VAL A 3 6.60 -16.67 1.47
C VAL A 3 8.01 -16.22 1.05
N THR A 4 8.44 -16.64 -0.14
CA THR A 4 9.79 -16.35 -0.65
C THR A 4 9.59 -15.42 -1.84
N GLU A 5 10.02 -14.16 -1.69
CA GLU A 5 10.07 -13.10 -2.71
C GLU A 5 8.74 -12.62 -3.31
N ILE A 6 7.96 -11.85 -2.55
CA ILE A 6 6.89 -11.04 -3.14
C ILE A 6 7.50 -9.76 -3.71
N SER A 7 7.70 -9.71 -5.04
CA SER A 7 8.18 -8.54 -5.77
C SER A 7 7.10 -7.46 -5.95
N LEU A 8 6.54 -6.93 -4.86
CA LEU A 8 5.49 -5.89 -4.92
C LEU A 8 5.95 -4.62 -5.64
N GLY A 9 7.22 -4.25 -5.50
CA GLY A 9 7.80 -3.11 -6.21
C GLY A 9 7.80 -3.28 -7.73
N ASN A 10 7.68 -4.52 -8.24
CA ASN A 10 7.70 -4.82 -9.67
C ASN A 10 6.34 -4.99 -10.33
N LEU A 11 5.25 -4.84 -9.59
CA LEU A 11 3.92 -4.92 -10.15
C LEU A 11 3.68 -3.79 -11.16
N ARG A 12 2.98 -4.14 -12.24
CA ARG A 12 2.59 -3.24 -13.33
C ARG A 12 1.08 -3.10 -13.35
N VAL A 13 0.61 -2.02 -13.98
CA VAL A 13 -0.83 -1.84 -14.29
C VAL A 13 -1.40 -3.08 -14.98
N ALA A 14 -2.64 -3.41 -14.65
CA ALA A 14 -3.41 -4.59 -15.06
C ALA A 14 -2.93 -5.94 -14.48
N GLN A 15 -1.83 -6.00 -13.72
CA GLN A 15 -1.43 -7.22 -12.99
C GLN A 15 -2.25 -7.40 -11.71
N MET A 16 -2.36 -8.63 -11.23
CA MET A 16 -3.02 -8.94 -9.97
C MET A 16 -2.05 -8.82 -8.80
N LEU A 17 -2.46 -8.16 -7.72
CA LEU A 17 -1.83 -8.22 -6.41
C LEU A 17 -1.69 -9.68 -5.98
N PRO A 18 -0.51 -10.21 -5.60
CA PRO A 18 -0.37 -11.60 -5.17
C PRO A 18 -1.35 -12.01 -4.07
N ASP A 19 -1.84 -13.25 -4.13
CA ASP A 19 -2.59 -13.85 -3.02
C ASP A 19 -1.58 -14.31 -1.96
N ALA A 20 -1.37 -13.46 -0.96
CA ALA A 20 -0.34 -13.66 0.04
C ALA A 20 -0.72 -13.03 1.39
N ASP A 21 -0.33 -13.73 2.44
CA ASP A 21 -0.40 -13.25 3.83
C ASP A 21 0.94 -12.65 4.23
N LEU A 22 0.89 -11.42 4.74
CA LEU A 22 2.07 -10.72 5.24
C LEU A 22 2.08 -10.73 6.77
N THR A 23 3.28 -10.72 7.35
CA THR A 23 3.45 -10.60 8.80
C THR A 23 2.99 -9.21 9.25
N PRO A 24 2.09 -9.08 10.23
CA PRO A 24 1.68 -7.77 10.72
C PRO A 24 2.82 -7.07 11.46
N VAL A 25 2.93 -5.76 11.32
CA VAL A 25 3.82 -4.92 12.17
C VAL A 25 3.22 -4.75 13.57
N SER A 26 1.89 -4.80 13.67
CA SER A 26 1.14 -4.68 14.92
C SER A 26 -0.11 -5.56 14.88
N GLY A 27 -0.39 -6.27 15.96
CA GLY A 27 -1.51 -7.21 16.07
C GLY A 27 -1.12 -8.65 15.72
N ASP A 28 -2.04 -9.58 15.99
CA ASP A 28 -1.76 -11.03 15.90
C ASP A 28 -2.27 -11.68 14.60
N SER A 29 -3.00 -10.94 13.77
CA SER A 29 -3.61 -11.46 12.54
C SER A 29 -2.76 -11.12 11.30
N PRO A 30 -2.53 -12.09 10.39
CA PRO A 30 -1.86 -11.84 9.12
C PRO A 30 -2.57 -10.76 8.29
N VAL A 31 -1.79 -9.97 7.56
CA VAL A 31 -2.30 -8.94 6.66
C VAL A 31 -2.37 -9.50 5.25
N GLN A 32 -3.58 -9.73 4.76
CA GLN A 32 -3.81 -10.20 3.40
C GLN A 32 -3.50 -9.09 2.38
N LEU A 33 -2.69 -9.41 1.39
CA LEU A 33 -2.28 -8.49 0.33
C LEU A 33 -3.40 -8.29 -0.71
N ARG A 34 -4.14 -9.36 -1.01
CA ARG A 34 -5.41 -9.33 -1.74
C ARG A 34 -6.55 -9.68 -0.78
N PRO A 35 -7.42 -8.72 -0.39
CA PRO A 35 -8.46 -9.01 0.60
C PRO A 35 -9.56 -9.90 0.02
N VAL A 36 -10.16 -10.74 0.86
CA VAL A 36 -11.36 -11.52 0.50
C VAL A 36 -12.59 -10.61 0.30
N ARG A 37 -12.60 -9.43 0.93
CA ARG A 37 -13.61 -8.39 0.73
C ARG A 37 -13.28 -7.57 -0.51
N SER A 38 -14.33 -7.13 -1.22
CA SER A 38 -14.21 -6.30 -2.41
C SER A 38 -13.86 -4.85 -2.06
N GLU A 39 -12.66 -4.62 -1.54
CA GLU A 39 -12.14 -3.30 -1.16
C GLU A 39 -10.98 -2.88 -2.08
N THR A 40 -10.97 -1.62 -2.50
CA THR A 40 -9.84 -1.02 -3.22
C THR A 40 -8.63 -0.96 -2.30
N THR A 41 -7.45 -1.34 -2.76
CA THR A 41 -6.25 -1.40 -1.92
C THR A 41 -5.22 -0.38 -2.39
N VAL A 42 -4.86 0.55 -1.50
CA VAL A 42 -3.71 1.45 -1.67
C VAL A 42 -2.54 0.87 -0.89
N ILE A 43 -1.39 0.71 -1.54
CA ILE A 43 -0.18 0.16 -0.92
C ILE A 43 0.91 1.23 -0.95
N LEU A 44 1.46 1.57 0.21
CA LEU A 44 2.70 2.34 0.33
C LEU A 44 3.85 1.39 0.66
N LEU A 45 4.87 1.41 -0.19
CA LEU A 45 6.15 0.76 0.02
C LEU A 45 7.19 1.85 0.32
N PRO A 46 7.49 2.19 1.58
CA PRO A 46 8.48 3.21 1.92
C PRO A 46 9.92 2.75 1.59
N HIS A 47 10.90 3.66 1.60
CA HIS A 47 12.31 3.26 1.52
C HIS A 47 12.70 2.34 2.71
N ALA A 48 13.73 1.51 2.52
CA ALA A 48 14.11 0.46 3.48
C ALA A 48 14.64 0.99 4.84
N PHE A 49 15.09 2.24 4.88
CA PHE A 49 15.62 2.91 6.07
C PHE A 49 14.77 4.12 6.42
N GLU A 50 14.93 4.64 7.64
CA GLU A 50 14.28 5.86 8.14
C GLU A 50 14.32 6.96 7.06
N CYS A 51 13.14 7.29 6.52
CA CYS A 51 12.98 8.23 5.42
C CYS A 51 11.83 9.18 5.76
N ALA A 52 12.20 10.42 6.10
CA ALA A 52 11.28 11.44 6.57
C ALA A 52 10.20 11.78 5.52
N GLU A 53 10.53 11.69 4.23
CA GLU A 53 9.60 11.93 3.14
C GLU A 53 8.57 10.82 3.02
N CYS A 54 8.97 9.55 3.20
CA CYS A 54 8.04 8.42 3.27
C CYS A 54 7.17 8.47 4.52
N GLU A 55 7.72 8.86 5.67
CA GLU A 55 6.96 9.09 6.90
C GLU A 55 5.91 10.19 6.70
N ARG A 56 6.32 11.37 6.21
CA ARG A 56 5.42 12.50 5.94
C ARG A 56 4.30 12.08 4.98
N TYR A 57 4.66 11.41 3.89
CA TYR A 57 3.68 10.95 2.91
C TYR A 57 2.71 9.93 3.49
N GLY A 58 3.20 8.99 4.31
CA GLY A 58 2.36 8.03 5.03
C GLY A 58 1.39 8.71 6.01
N MET A 59 1.83 9.75 6.72
CA MET A 59 0.97 10.56 7.59
C MET A 59 -0.08 11.36 6.81
N GLU A 60 0.27 11.89 5.64
CA GLU A 60 -0.68 12.58 4.77
C GLU A 60 -1.77 11.64 4.24
N LEU A 61 -1.42 10.39 3.91
CA LEU A 61 -2.41 9.36 3.58
C LEU A 61 -3.26 8.95 4.80
N ASP A 62 -2.64 8.84 5.98
CA ASP A 62 -3.35 8.52 7.24
C ASP A 62 -4.38 9.59 7.61
N ALA A 63 -4.07 10.86 7.34
CA ALA A 63 -5.02 11.96 7.52
C ALA A 63 -6.27 11.85 6.64
N LEU A 64 -6.20 11.10 5.53
CA LEU A 64 -7.31 10.86 4.60
C LEU A 64 -8.07 9.54 4.90
N ALA A 65 -7.91 8.99 6.11
CA ALA A 65 -8.47 7.69 6.44
C ALA A 65 -10.00 7.62 6.46
N ALA A 66 -10.68 8.75 6.65
CA ALA A 66 -12.13 8.80 6.57
C ALA A 66 -12.59 8.67 5.11
N GLU A 67 -11.96 9.40 4.20
CA GLU A 67 -12.24 9.40 2.77
C GLU A 67 -11.93 8.04 2.14
N PHE A 68 -10.85 7.39 2.54
CA PHE A 68 -10.55 6.03 2.06
C PHE A 68 -11.68 5.06 2.44
N ARG A 69 -12.16 5.12 3.68
CA ARG A 69 -13.27 4.26 4.15
C ARG A 69 -14.60 4.59 3.48
N GLU A 70 -14.85 5.86 3.18
CA GLU A 70 -16.06 6.30 2.45
C GLU A 70 -16.16 5.64 1.07
N TRP A 71 -15.02 5.40 0.42
CA TRP A 71 -14.92 4.81 -0.92
C TRP A 71 -14.51 3.34 -0.92
N ASP A 72 -14.82 2.60 0.17
CA ASP A 72 -14.52 1.18 0.34
C ASP A 72 -13.06 0.83 0.02
N ALA A 73 -12.14 1.70 0.47
CA ALA A 73 -10.71 1.53 0.28
C ALA A 73 -9.96 1.35 1.60
N ARG A 74 -8.87 0.60 1.51
CA ARG A 74 -7.92 0.40 2.61
C ARG A 74 -6.53 0.89 2.21
N LEU A 75 -5.83 1.47 3.18
CA LEU A 75 -4.39 1.73 3.06
C LEU A 75 -3.61 0.60 3.75
N LEU A 76 -2.57 0.14 3.07
CA LEU A 76 -1.62 -0.85 3.58
C LEU A 76 -0.20 -0.31 3.42
N VAL A 77 0.54 -0.21 4.52
CA VAL A 77 1.97 0.12 4.48
C VAL A 77 2.80 -1.15 4.67
N ILE A 78 3.73 -1.41 3.75
CA ILE A 78 4.57 -2.62 3.77
C ILE A 78 6.04 -2.23 3.83
N ALA A 79 6.68 -2.46 4.97
CA ALA A 79 8.06 -2.06 5.23
C ALA A 79 8.98 -3.26 5.46
N ALA A 80 10.28 -3.08 5.22
CA ALA A 80 11.28 -4.14 5.46
C ALA A 80 11.57 -4.34 6.96
N ALA A 81 11.50 -3.27 7.75
CA ALA A 81 11.63 -3.30 9.19
C ALA A 81 10.51 -2.47 9.84
N PRO A 82 10.01 -2.87 11.01
CA PRO A 82 9.05 -2.07 11.76
C PRO A 82 9.74 -0.79 12.28
N ASP A 83 9.55 0.31 11.57
CA ASP A 83 9.99 1.64 11.98
C ASP A 83 8.98 2.25 12.97
N GLY A 84 9.45 3.10 13.89
CA GLY A 84 8.65 3.68 14.97
C GLY A 84 7.48 4.53 14.47
N TRP A 85 7.60 5.16 13.30
CA TRP A 85 6.52 5.95 12.72
C TRP A 85 5.37 5.08 12.19
N LEU A 86 5.62 3.83 11.78
CA LEU A 86 4.55 2.92 11.37
C LEU A 86 3.57 2.68 12.51
N GLN A 87 4.04 2.65 13.76
CA GLN A 87 3.18 2.49 14.93
C GLN A 87 2.18 3.64 15.10
N ARG A 88 2.45 4.81 14.51
CA ARG A 88 1.58 6.00 14.58
C ARG A 88 0.43 5.95 13.57
N LEU A 89 0.52 5.14 12.52
CA LEU A 89 -0.52 5.07 11.49
C LEU A 89 -1.72 4.25 11.98
N SER A 90 -2.92 4.71 11.64
CA SER A 90 -4.19 4.06 12.00
C SER A 90 -4.50 2.82 11.15
N PHE A 91 -3.85 2.70 10.00
CA PHE A 91 -4.11 1.67 9.00
C PHE A 91 -3.34 0.36 9.19
N ALA A 92 -3.65 -0.63 8.32
CA ALA A 92 -2.97 -1.91 8.30
C ALA A 92 -1.49 -1.77 7.90
N LYS A 93 -0.64 -2.52 8.60
CA LYS A 93 0.81 -2.43 8.47
C LYS A 93 1.40 -3.82 8.43
N ALA A 94 2.28 -4.07 7.47
CA ALA A 94 2.91 -5.36 7.29
C ALA A 94 4.43 -5.24 7.13
N ALA A 95 5.12 -6.28 7.55
CA ALA A 95 6.56 -6.43 7.41
C ALA A 95 6.87 -7.47 6.33
N ILE A 96 7.95 -7.23 5.57
CA ILE A 96 8.52 -8.21 4.64
C ILE A 96 10.03 -8.37 4.90
N GLN A 97 10.49 -9.60 5.12
CA GLN A 97 11.88 -9.85 5.52
C GLN A 97 12.88 -9.65 4.37
N GLU A 98 12.47 -9.94 3.14
CA GLU A 98 13.33 -9.89 1.95
C GLU A 98 12.77 -8.91 0.93
N ARG A 99 12.81 -7.62 1.27
CA ARG A 99 12.79 -6.61 0.22
C ARG A 99 14.24 -6.40 -0.18
N GLU A 100 14.68 -7.02 -1.29
CA GLU A 100 15.99 -6.73 -1.91
C GLU A 100 16.20 -5.23 -1.82
N ALA A 101 17.20 -4.81 -1.03
CA ALA A 101 17.47 -3.46 -0.58
C ALA A 101 16.72 -2.39 -1.40
N ALA A 102 15.47 -2.11 -1.03
CA ALA A 102 14.60 -1.38 -1.92
C ALA A 102 15.08 0.07 -1.99
N SER A 103 15.84 0.36 -3.04
CA SER A 103 16.31 1.69 -3.37
C SER A 103 15.18 2.61 -3.83
N GLU A 104 13.97 2.07 -3.98
CA GLU A 104 12.80 2.77 -4.47
C GLU A 104 11.63 2.58 -3.50
N ALA A 105 11.04 3.70 -3.11
CA ALA A 105 9.71 3.70 -2.55
C ALA A 105 8.67 3.59 -3.67
N ALA A 106 7.46 3.15 -3.35
CA ALA A 106 6.39 3.07 -4.34
C ALA A 106 5.01 3.25 -3.71
N VAL A 107 4.08 3.71 -4.53
CA VAL A 107 2.65 3.71 -4.26
C VAL A 107 1.97 2.88 -5.33
N LEU A 108 1.13 1.94 -4.90
CA LEU A 108 0.29 1.16 -5.79
C LEU A 108 -1.17 1.39 -5.41
N VAL A 109 -2.04 1.43 -6.41
CA VAL A 109 -3.49 1.40 -6.22
C VAL A 109 -4.02 0.23 -7.02
N ALA A 110 -4.74 -0.66 -6.34
CA ALA A 110 -5.40 -1.79 -6.95
C ALA A 110 -6.91 -1.72 -6.68
N ASP A 111 -7.70 -2.13 -7.66
CA ASP A 111 -9.16 -2.16 -7.56
C ASP A 111 -9.65 -3.20 -6.53
N ARG A 112 -10.98 -3.30 -6.38
CA ARG A 112 -11.65 -4.24 -5.48
C ARG A 112 -11.41 -5.73 -5.77
N TYR A 113 -10.87 -6.06 -6.93
CA TYR A 113 -10.49 -7.43 -7.31
C TYR A 113 -9.00 -7.68 -7.08
N GLY A 114 -8.24 -6.64 -6.72
CA GLY A 114 -6.79 -6.67 -6.59
C GLY A 114 -6.07 -6.48 -7.92
N GLN A 115 -6.72 -6.02 -8.99
CA GLN A 115 -6.03 -5.64 -10.20
C GLN A 115 -5.41 -4.25 -10.04
N VAL A 116 -4.11 -4.13 -10.33
CA VAL A 116 -3.36 -2.88 -10.22
C VAL A 116 -3.87 -1.87 -11.25
N PHE A 117 -4.41 -0.76 -10.75
CA PHE A 117 -4.86 0.39 -11.52
C PHE A 117 -3.73 1.38 -11.78
N HIS A 118 -2.92 1.66 -10.75
CA HIS A 118 -1.84 2.63 -10.81
C HIS A 118 -0.60 2.13 -10.07
N THR A 119 0.57 2.46 -10.61
CA THR A 119 1.85 2.32 -9.92
C THR A 119 2.67 3.59 -10.11
N SER A 120 3.14 4.16 -9.01
CA SER A 120 4.16 5.20 -9.02
C SER A 120 5.34 4.70 -8.22
N ARG A 121 6.50 4.64 -8.87
CA ARG A 121 7.77 4.37 -8.21
C ARG A 121 8.48 5.67 -8.00
N SER A 122 8.92 5.87 -6.79
CA SER A 122 9.78 6.95 -6.45
C SER A 122 11.16 6.43 -6.08
N GLY A 123 12.15 6.79 -6.91
CA GLY A 123 13.53 6.80 -6.45
C GLY A 123 13.77 7.92 -5.44
N LYS A 124 14.99 8.46 -5.42
CA LYS A 124 15.43 9.48 -4.45
C LYS A 124 14.62 10.79 -4.45
N GLU A 125 13.87 11.07 -5.51
CA GLU A 125 13.14 12.33 -5.69
C GLU A 125 11.77 12.37 -4.98
N HIS A 126 11.32 11.26 -4.36
CA HIS A 126 10.05 11.19 -3.62
C HIS A 126 8.83 11.67 -4.42
N ALA A 127 8.83 11.42 -5.74
CA ALA A 127 7.80 11.81 -6.70
C ALA A 127 6.55 10.91 -6.57
N PHE A 128 5.96 10.90 -5.38
CA PHE A 128 4.68 10.24 -5.14
C PHE A 128 3.52 11.03 -5.75
N PRO A 129 2.40 10.36 -6.09
CA PRO A 129 1.15 11.04 -6.41
C PRO A 129 0.73 11.97 -5.28
N PHE A 130 -0.03 13.01 -5.59
CA PHE A 130 -0.54 13.88 -4.54
C PHE A 130 -1.62 13.14 -3.72
N PRO A 131 -1.62 13.14 -2.38
CA PRO A 131 -2.58 12.32 -1.61
C PRO A 131 -4.07 12.55 -1.96
N PRO A 132 -4.55 13.80 -2.18
CA PRO A 132 -5.90 14.04 -2.69
C PRO A 132 -6.16 13.46 -4.09
N GLU A 133 -5.15 13.33 -4.95
CA GLU A 133 -5.28 12.68 -6.26
C GLU A 133 -5.63 11.19 -6.11
N ILE A 134 -5.05 10.51 -5.11
CA ILE A 134 -5.39 9.13 -4.80
C ILE A 134 -6.86 9.01 -4.45
N VAL A 135 -7.40 9.94 -3.65
CA VAL A 135 -8.84 9.95 -3.31
C VAL A 135 -9.71 10.08 -4.57
N GLU A 136 -9.31 10.89 -5.55
CA GLU A 136 -10.02 10.97 -6.83
C GLU A 136 -9.96 9.65 -7.62
N TRP A 137 -8.86 8.91 -7.55
CA TRP A 137 -8.80 7.55 -8.12
C TRP A 137 -9.70 6.57 -7.38
N LEU A 138 -9.78 6.66 -6.04
CA LEU A 138 -10.69 5.81 -5.25
C LEU A 138 -12.15 6.07 -5.62
N LYS A 139 -12.53 7.35 -5.77
CA LYS A 139 -13.85 7.75 -6.27
C LYS A 139 -14.15 7.12 -7.63
N TYR A 140 -13.22 7.29 -8.57
CA TYR A 140 -13.35 6.72 -9.90
C TYR A 140 -13.54 5.19 -9.85
N LEU A 141 -12.67 4.47 -9.14
CA LEU A 141 -12.74 3.01 -9.02
C LEU A 141 -14.04 2.54 -8.34
N GLY A 142 -14.52 3.27 -7.32
CA GLY A 142 -15.81 3.00 -6.68
C GLY A 142 -17.00 3.16 -7.63
N THR A 143 -16.93 4.11 -8.56
CA THR A 143 -18.01 4.35 -9.55
C THR A 143 -18.00 3.39 -10.75
N LEU A 144 -16.89 2.70 -11.03
CA LEU A 144 -16.75 1.79 -12.18
C LEU A 144 -17.52 0.47 -12.04
N CYS A 145 -18.41 0.34 -11.07
CA CYS A 145 -19.27 -0.83 -10.94
C CYS A 145 -20.47 -0.70 -11.90
N PRO A 146 -20.57 -1.49 -13.00
CA PRO A 146 -21.87 -1.81 -13.55
C PRO A 146 -22.64 -2.64 -12.51
N GLU A 147 -23.93 -2.33 -12.37
CA GLU A 147 -24.90 -3.12 -11.60
C GLU A 147 -24.95 -4.60 -12.02
#